data_AF-X1KEE3-F1
#
_entry.id   AF-X1KEE3-F1
#
_cell.length_a   1.000
_cell.length_b   1.000
_cell.length_c   1.000
_cell.angle_alpha   90.00
_cell.angle_beta   90.00
_cell.angle_gamma   90.00
#
_symmetry.space_group_name_H-M   'P 1'
#
loop_
_entity.id
_entity.type
_entity.pdbx_description
1 polymer ?
#
loop_
_entity_poly.entity_id
_entity_poly.type
_entity_poly.pdbx_seq_one_letter_code
_entity_poly.pdbx_strand_id
1 'polypeptide(L)' 'MESTLEELKEALGDTILIDGIPMLLFLPHYSYKELEEYTIKVLNLFSPNLILGISDEISPPGDIEKVRFVSQIVESFRV' A
#
# COMPACT_ATOMS: atom_id res chain seq x y z
N MET A 1 3.32 15.27 -11.63
CA MET A 1 3.79 15.40 -10.24
C MET A 1 3.02 14.36 -9.47
N GLU A 2 3.71 13.31 -9.03
CA GLU A 2 3.14 12.32 -8.13
C GLU A 2 3.12 12.94 -6.72
N SER A 3 1.95 12.95 -6.07
CA SER A 3 1.83 13.46 -4.70
C SER A 3 2.51 12.50 -3.74
N THR A 4 3.21 13.04 -2.74
CA THR A 4 3.77 12.20 -1.67
C THR A 4 2.65 11.67 -0.77
N LEU A 5 2.88 10.55 -0.08
CA LEU A 5 1.91 10.00 0.88
C LEU A 5 1.64 11.00 2.02
N GLU A 6 2.62 11.83 2.37
CA GLU A 6 2.51 12.87 3.39
C GLU A 6 1.55 14.00 2.97
N GLU A 7 1.68 14.51 1.74
CA GLU A 7 0.76 15.51 1.19
C GLU A 7 -0.66 14.93 1.08
N LEU A 8 -0.78 13.65 0.69
CA LEU A 8 -2.07 12.97 0.66
C LEU A 8 -2.68 12.86 2.06
N LYS A 9 -1.89 12.55 3.08
CA LYS A 9 -2.35 12.49 4.47
C LYS A 9 -2.85 13.84 4.97
N GLU A 10 -2.13 14.91 4.65
CA GLU A 10 -2.56 16.28 4.98
C GLU A 10 -3.88 16.64 4.29
N ALA A 11 -4.01 16.34 3.00
CA ALA A 11 -5.20 16.65 2.22
C ALA A 11 -6.45 15.85 2.63
N LEU A 12 -6.28 14.60 3.06
CA LEU A 12 -7.39 13.71 3.46
C LEU A 12 -7.94 14.01 4.86
N GLY A 13 -7.14 14.61 5.76
CA GLY A 13 -7.56 14.88 7.14
C GLY A 13 -8.06 13.63 7.87
N ASP A 14 -9.32 13.68 8.32
CA ASP A 14 -10.00 12.61 9.08
C ASP A 14 -10.76 11.60 8.20
N THR A 15 -10.68 11.73 6.87
CA THR A 15 -11.33 10.78 5.96
C THR A 15 -10.62 9.41 5.95
N ILE A 16 -11.29 8.41 5.38
CA ILE A 16 -10.73 7.06 5.22
C ILE A 16 -10.04 6.98 3.86
N LEU A 17 -8.76 6.59 3.85
CA LEU A 17 -8.08 6.21 2.62
C LEU A 17 -8.58 4.82 2.17
N ILE A 18 -9.00 4.73 0.91
CA ILE A 18 -9.31 3.47 0.25
C ILE A 18 -8.14 3.16 -0.70
N ASP A 19 -7.69 1.92 -0.67
CA ASP A 19 -6.47 1.45 -1.30
C ASP A 19 -5.21 2.12 -0.74
N GLY A 20 -4.16 2.25 -1.55
CA GLY A 20 -2.96 2.96 -1.15
C GLY A 20 -1.67 2.37 -1.67
N ILE A 21 -1.64 1.13 -2.17
CA ILE A 21 -0.43 0.54 -2.76
C ILE A 21 -0.50 0.62 -4.30
N PRO A 22 0.45 1.31 -4.96
CA PRO A 22 0.52 1.34 -6.41
C PRO A 22 0.70 -0.06 -7.01
N MET A 23 -0.02 -0.37 -8.10
CA MET A 23 0.11 -1.66 -8.79
C MET A 23 1.55 -1.97 -9.24
N LEU A 24 2.33 -0.93 -9.55
CA LEU A 24 3.73 -1.06 -9.95
C LEU A 24 4.54 -1.92 -8.97
N LEU A 25 4.33 -1.78 -7.66
CA LEU A 25 5.08 -2.55 -6.65
C LEU A 25 4.80 -4.05 -6.69
N PHE A 26 3.73 -4.47 -7.38
CA PHE A 26 3.41 -5.88 -7.61
C PHE A 26 4.09 -6.46 -8.86
N LEU A 27 4.77 -5.64 -9.68
CA LEU A 27 5.49 -6.12 -10.85
C LEU A 27 6.80 -6.85 -10.46
N PRO A 28 7.32 -7.77 -11.29
CA PRO A 28 8.44 -8.66 -10.91
C PRO A 28 9.78 -7.95 -10.71
N HIS A 29 9.94 -6.74 -11.25
CA HIS A 29 11.17 -5.97 -11.15
C HIS A 29 11.30 -5.17 -9.85
N TYR A 30 10.20 -4.97 -9.12
CA TYR A 30 10.25 -4.45 -7.76
C TYR A 30 10.51 -5.60 -6.79
N SER A 31 11.29 -5.36 -5.75
CA SER A 31 11.57 -6.33 -4.71
C SER A 31 10.43 -6.45 -3.68
N TYR A 32 10.39 -7.54 -2.94
CA TYR A 32 9.51 -7.69 -1.77
C TYR A 32 9.81 -6.63 -0.70
N LYS A 33 11.08 -6.22 -0.57
CA LYS A 33 11.50 -5.19 0.38
C LYS A 33 10.91 -3.81 0.04
N GLU A 34 10.93 -3.42 -1.24
CA GLU A 34 10.31 -2.15 -1.67
C GLU A 34 8.80 -2.14 -1.40
N LEU A 35 8.14 -3.27 -1.65
CA LEU A 35 6.72 -3.43 -1.34
C LEU A 35 6.46 -3.37 0.18
N GLU A 36 7.29 -4.03 0.98
CA GLU A 36 7.20 -4.02 2.45
C GLU A 36 7.35 -2.61 3.02
N GLU A 37 8.43 -1.90 2.64
CA GLU A 37 8.72 -0.54 3.09
C GLU A 37 7.57 0.41 2.74
N TYR A 38 7.02 0.29 1.53
CA TYR A 38 5.88 1.09 1.11
C TYR A 38 4.61 0.73 1.88
N THR A 39 4.32 -0.56 2.05
CA THR A 39 3.14 -1.06 2.80
C THR A 39 3.17 -0.56 4.23
N ILE A 40 4.31 -0.68 4.92
CA ILE A 40 4.49 -0.20 6.29
C ILE A 40 4.30 1.32 6.36
N LYS A 41 4.81 2.07 5.38
CA LYS A 41 4.63 3.53 5.32
C LYS A 41 3.15 3.91 5.21
N VAL A 42 2.38 3.24 4.35
CA VAL A 42 0.92 3.45 4.22
C VAL A 42 0.21 3.11 5.52
N LEU A 43 0.51 1.95 6.11
CA LEU A 43 -0.10 1.53 7.38
C LEU A 43 0.16 2.55 8.50
N ASN A 44 1.39 3.04 8.65
CA ASN A 44 1.75 4.02 9.68
C ASN A 44 1.07 5.39 9.48
N LEU A 45 0.90 5.84 8.23
CA LEU A 45 0.35 7.16 7.95
C LEU A 45 -1.19 7.19 8.03
N PHE A 46 -1.83 6.09 7.63
CA PHE A 46 -3.28 6.10 7.40
C PHE A 46 -4.07 5.24 8.40
N SER A 47 -3.45 4.38 9.20
CA SER A 47 -4.19 3.66 10.27
C SER A 47 -4.68 4.62 11.36
N PRO A 48 -5.88 4.40 11.94
CA PRO A 48 -6.86 3.35 11.63
C PRO A 48 -7.78 3.67 10.43
N ASN A 49 -7.70 4.87 9.86
CA ASN A 49 -8.56 5.36 8.78
C ASN A 49 -8.12 4.85 7.39
N LEU A 50 -7.98 3.53 7.25
CA LEU A 50 -7.45 2.87 6.05
C LEU A 50 -8.21 1.58 5.73
N ILE A 51 -8.63 1.45 4.47
CA ILE A 51 -9.01 0.18 3.84
C ILE A 51 -7.94 -0.13 2.80
N LEU A 52 -6.94 -0.93 3.18
CA LEU A 52 -5.78 -1.18 2.32
C LEU A 52 -6.13 -2.08 1.14
N GLY A 53 -5.63 -1.70 -0.03
CA GLY A 53 -5.81 -2.39 -1.30
C GLY A 53 -4.81 -1.88 -2.34
N ILE A 54 -4.88 -2.46 -3.53
CA ILE A 54 -4.09 -2.02 -4.68
C ILE A 54 -4.85 -0.86 -5.31
N SER A 55 -4.21 0.29 -5.52
CA SER A 55 -4.88 1.50 -6.04
C SER A 55 -5.42 1.34 -7.46
N ASP A 56 -4.99 0.31 -8.18
CA ASP A 56 -5.49 -0.14 -9.48
C ASP A 56 -5.80 -1.66 -9.40
N GLU A 57 -6.19 -2.26 -10.53
CA GLU A 57 -6.29 -3.71 -10.65
C GLU A 57 -4.91 -4.37 -10.86
N ILE A 58 -4.72 -5.58 -10.34
CA ILE A 58 -3.50 -6.34 -10.62
C ILE A 58 -3.40 -6.68 -12.12
N SER A 59 -2.29 -6.29 -12.75
CA SER A 59 -2.07 -6.59 -14.16
C SER A 59 -1.57 -8.02 -14.39
N PRO A 60 -1.68 -8.58 -15.61
CA PRO A 60 -1.16 -9.91 -15.94
C PRO A 60 0.31 -10.19 -15.55
N PRO A 61 1.27 -9.25 -15.67
CA PRO A 61 2.62 -9.47 -15.17
C PRO A 61 2.78 -9.36 -13.65
N GLY A 62 1.74 -8.96 -12.91
CA GLY A 62 1.79 -8.83 -11.46
C GLY A 62 2.01 -10.17 -10.76
N ASP A 63 2.86 -10.16 -9.72
CA ASP A 63 3.11 -11.32 -8.88
C ASP A 63 2.02 -11.44 -7.82
N ILE A 64 1.19 -12.48 -7.92
CA ILE A 64 0.12 -12.73 -6.96
C ILE A 64 0.64 -13.06 -5.55
N GLU A 65 1.86 -13.59 -5.43
CA GLU A 65 2.43 -13.91 -4.11
C GLU A 65 2.80 -12.64 -3.33
N LYS A 66 3.04 -11.53 -4.01
CA LYS A 66 3.15 -10.22 -3.35
C LYS A 66 1.86 -9.76 -2.68
N VAL A 67 0.70 -10.14 -3.22
CA VAL A 67 -0.61 -9.87 -2.57
C VAL A 67 -0.74 -10.66 -1.28
N ARG A 68 -0.33 -11.94 -1.29
CA ARG A 68 -0.26 -12.77 -0.08
C ARG A 68 0.70 -12.17 0.95
N PHE A 69 1.87 -11.70 0.50
CA PHE A 69 2.87 -11.08 1.37
C PHE A 69 2.34 -9.81 2.06
N VAL A 70 1.68 -8.91 1.33
CA VAL A 70 1.01 -7.73 1.94
C VAL A 70 -0.01 -8.16 3.00
N SER A 71 -0.80 -9.20 2.73
CA SER A 71 -1.78 -9.71 3.70
C SER A 71 -1.13 -10.15 5.02
N GLN A 72 0.05 -10.78 4.95
CA GLN A 72 0.81 -11.20 6.14
C GLN A 72 1.36 -10.01 6.94
N ILE A 73 1.79 -8.94 6.26
CA ILE A 73 2.23 -7.69 6.90
C ILE A 73 1.06 -7.09 7.69
N VAL A 74 -0.11 -6.97 7.06
CA VAL A 74 -1.32 -6.40 7.69
C VAL A 74 -1.75 -7.20 8.92
N GLU A 75 -1.75 -8.53 8.85
CA GLU A 75 -2.11 -9.41 9.98
C GLU A 75 -1.15 -9.25 11.18
N SER A 76 0.12 -8.97 10.88
CA SER A 76 1.16 -8.75 11.89
C SER A 76 1.19 -7.32 12.42
N PHE A 77 0.59 -6.37 11.71
CA PHE A 77 0.55 -4.96 12.09
C PHE A 77 -0.31 -4.75 13.34
N ARG A 78 0.07 -3.78 14.17
CA ARG A 78 -0.63 -3.41 15.40
C ARG A 78 -0.95 -1.93 15.34
N VAL A 79 -2.23 -1.62 15.44
CA VAL A 79 -2.79 -0.26 15.45
C VAL A 79 -2.81 0.29 16.87
#